data_AF-A0A916HKU2-F1
#
_entry.id   AF-A0A916HKU2-F1
#
_cell.length_a   1.000
_cell.length_b   1.000
_cell.length_c   1.000
_cell.angle_alpha   90.00
_cell.angle_beta   90.00
_cell.angle_gamma   90.00
#
_symmetry.space_group_name_H-M   'P 1'
#
loop_
_entity.id
_entity.type
_entity.pdbx_description
1 polymer ?
#
loop_
_entity_poly.entity_id
_entity_poly.type
_entity_poly.pdbx_seq_one_letter_code
_entity_poly.pdbx_strand_id
1 'polypeptide(L)'
;MNRYQILKKIRAILALLGLVFFIYLLWARPYQLRWGATQAEIGQPMPGDELDTHPTFLATRAITIDATPREIWPWLVQMGYERAGFYGYDIIENLGSRQGPQSAERIVPELQNVKVGDEIPISAVGSWRLYAIELEHYFIWSGMTGDGGFTWALYPIDEHHTRLVSRIRWSHHYSPPSQLALDVFTEFTDHLAVRKILQGVKGRVEGHIESTTQTNMEFAIYVAAALIFFVAIVLLIVRPLTWGRWLAGLAAGAVWLIIWYAPVSIWIGSLLEFLVLWGLRQAFRASGNSLSSPNSQSACS
;
A
#
# COMPACT_ATOMS: atom_id res chain seq x y z
N MET A 1 24.00 21.09 -24.06
CA MET A 1 24.56 20.03 -23.18
C MET A 1 25.25 19.00 -24.07
N ASN A 2 26.53 18.68 -23.85
CA ASN A 2 27.26 17.69 -24.67
C ASN A 2 26.58 16.31 -24.57
N ARG A 3 26.46 15.56 -25.68
CA ARG A 3 25.90 14.19 -25.75
C ARG A 3 26.44 13.28 -24.64
N TYR A 4 27.72 13.43 -24.30
CA TYR A 4 28.35 12.71 -23.19
C TYR A 4 27.69 13.00 -21.82
N GLN A 5 27.35 14.26 -21.53
CA GLN A 5 26.71 14.65 -20.27
C GLN A 5 25.26 14.16 -20.20
N ILE A 6 24.55 14.13 -21.33
CA ILE A 6 23.20 13.57 -21.42
C ILE A 6 23.26 12.06 -21.11
N LEU A 7 24.15 11.31 -21.77
CA LEU A 7 24.31 9.87 -21.56
C LEU A 7 24.70 9.54 -20.11
N LYS A 8 25.60 10.33 -19.50
CA LYS A 8 25.99 10.16 -18.09
C LYS A 8 24.78 10.33 -17.16
N LYS A 9 23.95 11.34 -17.37
CA LYS A 9 22.72 11.56 -16.59
C LYS A 9 21.73 10.40 -16.73
N ILE A 10 21.47 9.95 -17.96
CA ILE A 10 20.57 8.84 -18.22
C ILE A 10 21.03 7.59 -17.47
N ARG A 11 22.31 7.23 -17.59
CA ARG A 11 22.88 6.07 -16.88
C ARG A 11 22.76 6.19 -15.37
N ALA A 12 23.00 7.37 -14.80
CA ALA A 12 22.89 7.58 -13.36
C ALA A 12 21.45 7.44 -12.84
N ILE A 13 20.46 7.95 -13.59
CA ILE A 13 19.04 7.80 -13.25
C ILE A 13 18.61 6.34 -13.38
N LEU A 14 19.00 5.66 -14.46
CA LEU A 14 18.73 4.23 -14.63
C LEU A 14 19.37 3.38 -13.53
N ALA A 15 20.59 3.71 -13.10
CA ALA A 15 21.24 3.04 -11.98
C ALA A 15 20.51 3.28 -10.66
N LEU A 16 20.03 4.51 -10.41
CA LEU A 16 19.22 4.83 -9.24
C LEU A 16 17.91 4.03 -9.22
N LEU A 17 17.14 4.09 -10.30
CA LEU A 17 15.88 3.37 -10.43
C LEU A 17 16.08 1.86 -10.37
N GLY A 18 17.13 1.36 -11.03
CA GLY A 18 17.51 -0.05 -10.98
C GLY A 18 17.86 -0.52 -9.58
N LEU A 19 18.58 0.28 -8.79
CA LEU A 19 18.90 -0.05 -7.40
C LEU A 19 17.66 -0.04 -6.50
N VAL A 20 16.81 0.98 -6.62
CA VAL A 20 15.54 1.05 -5.87
C VAL A 20 14.64 -0.14 -6.24
N PHE A 21 14.53 -0.45 -7.53
CA PHE A 21 13.76 -1.60 -8.01
C PHE A 21 14.35 -2.94 -7.55
N PHE A 22 15.67 -3.07 -7.52
CA PHE A 22 16.34 -4.27 -7.00
C PHE A 22 16.06 -4.48 -5.51
N ILE A 23 16.14 -3.41 -4.70
CA ILE A 23 15.78 -3.45 -3.27
C ILE A 23 14.29 -3.81 -3.12
N TYR A 24 13.43 -3.23 -3.95
CA TYR A 24 12.02 -3.57 -3.98
C TYR A 24 11.81 -5.08 -4.22
N LEU A 25 12.42 -5.66 -5.24
CA LEU A 25 12.26 -7.09 -5.55
C LEU A 25 12.77 -8.03 -4.45
N LEU A 26 13.87 -7.67 -3.78
CA LEU A 26 14.47 -8.54 -2.77
C LEU A 26 13.79 -8.46 -1.41
N TRP A 27 13.26 -7.29 -1.04
CA TRP A 27 12.77 -7.04 0.31
C TRP A 27 11.29 -6.65 0.34
N ALA A 28 10.91 -5.60 -0.40
CA ALA A 28 9.55 -5.06 -0.36
C ALA A 28 8.53 -6.02 -0.97
N ARG A 29 8.80 -6.59 -2.15
CA ARG A 29 7.89 -7.50 -2.86
C ARG A 29 7.61 -8.80 -2.07
N PRO A 30 8.60 -9.50 -1.47
CA PRO A 30 8.29 -10.64 -0.63
C PRO A 30 7.48 -10.24 0.62
N TYR A 31 7.82 -9.11 1.25
CA TYR A 31 7.13 -8.64 2.44
C TYR A 31 5.67 -8.23 2.16
N GLN A 32 5.43 -7.47 1.08
CA GLN A 32 4.10 -6.97 0.72
C GLN A 32 3.11 -8.12 0.46
N LEU A 33 3.59 -9.25 -0.08
CA LEU A 33 2.77 -10.41 -0.43
C LEU A 33 2.49 -11.33 0.78
N ARG A 34 3.28 -11.20 1.86
CA ARG A 34 3.33 -12.19 2.94
C ARG A 34 3.15 -11.58 4.33
N TRP A 35 2.72 -10.32 4.40
CA TRP A 35 2.72 -9.55 5.64
C TRP A 35 1.98 -10.28 6.77
N GLY A 36 2.69 -10.52 7.86
CA GLY A 36 2.17 -11.20 9.03
C GLY A 36 1.99 -12.71 8.89
N ALA A 37 1.95 -13.26 7.67
CA ALA A 37 1.73 -14.69 7.42
C ALA A 37 3.01 -15.54 7.61
N THR A 38 2.83 -16.75 8.13
CA THR A 38 3.90 -17.75 8.30
C THR A 38 4.12 -18.55 7.02
N GLN A 39 5.26 -19.25 6.91
CA GLN A 39 5.53 -20.11 5.75
C GLN A 39 4.52 -21.27 5.64
N ALA A 40 4.04 -21.79 6.77
CA ALA A 40 2.99 -22.81 6.77
C ALA A 40 1.67 -22.25 6.23
N GLU A 41 1.27 -21.05 6.67
CA GLU A 41 0.07 -20.37 6.18
C GLU A 41 0.16 -20.04 4.68
N ILE A 42 1.34 -19.78 4.14
CA ILE A 42 1.54 -19.53 2.70
C ILE A 42 1.48 -20.84 1.90
N GLY A 43 2.03 -21.93 2.44
CA GLY A 43 2.13 -23.21 1.74
C GLY A 43 0.87 -24.09 1.81
N GLN A 44 -0.03 -23.83 2.75
CA GLN A 44 -1.25 -24.63 2.91
C GLN A 44 -2.34 -24.25 1.89
N PRO A 45 -3.12 -25.22 1.39
CA PRO A 45 -4.34 -24.94 0.64
C PRO A 45 -5.34 -24.14 1.48
N MET A 46 -6.03 -23.19 0.86
CA MET A 46 -7.13 -22.44 1.45
C MET A 46 -8.38 -22.56 0.59
N PRO A 47 -9.60 -22.45 1.17
CA PRO A 47 -10.84 -22.37 0.41
C PRO A 47 -10.75 -21.28 -0.68
N GLY A 48 -11.16 -21.61 -1.91
CA GLY A 48 -11.11 -20.71 -3.06
C GLY A 48 -9.80 -20.72 -3.83
N ASP A 49 -8.78 -21.47 -3.39
CA ASP A 49 -7.54 -21.62 -4.15
C ASP A 49 -7.78 -22.24 -5.55
N GLU A 50 -8.85 -23.01 -5.70
CA GLU A 50 -9.30 -23.64 -6.94
C GLU A 50 -9.86 -22.67 -7.99
N LEU A 51 -10.22 -21.44 -7.60
CA LEU A 51 -10.78 -20.42 -8.50
C LEU A 51 -9.74 -19.89 -9.51
N ASP A 52 -8.48 -19.88 -9.12
CA ASP A 52 -7.37 -19.55 -10.00
C ASP A 52 -6.16 -20.40 -9.62
N THR A 53 -5.93 -21.46 -10.39
CA THR A 53 -4.84 -22.41 -10.13
C THR A 53 -3.46 -21.85 -10.48
N HIS A 54 -3.38 -20.81 -11.31
CA HIS A 54 -2.13 -20.22 -11.81
C HIS A 54 -2.15 -18.69 -11.77
N PRO A 55 -2.32 -18.09 -10.57
CA PRO A 55 -2.50 -16.65 -10.46
C PRO A 55 -1.21 -15.90 -10.79
N THR A 56 -1.35 -14.76 -11.47
CA THR A 56 -0.23 -13.82 -11.67
C THR A 56 0.10 -13.02 -10.41
N PHE A 57 -0.86 -12.91 -9.50
CA PHE A 57 -0.75 -12.24 -8.21
C PHE A 57 -1.31 -13.13 -7.10
N LEU A 58 -0.44 -13.49 -6.16
CA LEU A 58 -0.78 -14.27 -4.97
C LEU A 58 -0.21 -13.58 -3.75
N ALA A 59 -1.09 -13.16 -2.84
CA ALA A 59 -0.70 -12.64 -1.54
C ALA A 59 -1.46 -13.36 -0.44
N THR A 60 -0.77 -13.69 0.66
CA THR A 60 -1.35 -14.25 1.88
C THR A 60 -0.88 -13.38 3.04
N ARG A 61 -1.82 -12.76 3.74
CA ARG A 61 -1.55 -11.82 4.85
C ARG A 61 -2.36 -12.22 6.05
N ALA A 62 -1.83 -12.03 7.24
CA ALA A 62 -2.51 -12.53 8.42
C ALA A 62 -2.20 -11.71 9.68
N ILE A 63 -3.19 -11.66 10.57
CA ILE A 63 -3.08 -11.03 11.89
C ILE A 63 -3.75 -11.91 12.94
N THR A 64 -3.24 -11.86 14.17
CA THR A 64 -3.89 -12.50 15.32
C THR A 64 -4.75 -11.47 16.03
N ILE A 65 -6.00 -11.84 16.30
CA ILE A 65 -7.00 -11.04 17.00
C ILE A 65 -7.33 -11.74 18.32
N ASP A 66 -7.36 -10.98 19.40
CA ASP A 66 -7.77 -11.40 20.74
C ASP A 66 -9.31 -11.40 20.83
N ALA A 67 -9.90 -12.29 20.04
CA ALA A 67 -11.32 -12.61 20.07
C ALA A 67 -11.61 -13.97 19.40
N THR A 68 -12.82 -14.47 19.64
CA THR A 68 -13.36 -15.67 18.99
C THR A 68 -13.79 -15.39 17.54
N PRO A 69 -13.91 -16.43 16.68
CA PRO A 69 -14.42 -16.24 15.33
C PRO A 69 -15.81 -15.61 15.29
N ARG A 70 -16.67 -15.96 16.26
CA ARG A 70 -18.01 -15.41 16.43
C ARG A 70 -18.02 -13.89 16.61
N GLU A 71 -17.04 -13.34 17.31
CA GLU A 71 -16.93 -11.89 17.54
C GLU A 71 -16.36 -11.16 16.33
N ILE A 72 -15.48 -11.81 15.57
CA ILE A 72 -14.85 -11.25 14.37
C ILE A 72 -15.79 -11.28 13.17
N TRP A 73 -16.56 -12.37 13.03
CA TRP A 73 -17.37 -12.67 11.86
C TRP A 73 -18.35 -11.55 11.43
N PRO A 74 -19.10 -10.90 12.34
CA PRO A 74 -20.03 -9.84 11.96
C PRO A 74 -19.36 -8.63 11.30
N TRP A 75 -18.10 -8.34 11.66
CA TRP A 75 -17.30 -7.28 11.04
C TRP A 75 -16.87 -7.66 9.63
N LEU A 76 -16.44 -8.90 9.42
CA LEU A 76 -16.03 -9.40 8.12
C LEU A 76 -17.17 -9.37 7.09
N VAL A 77 -18.35 -9.86 7.47
CA VAL A 77 -19.49 -10.02 6.55
C VAL A 77 -20.10 -8.68 6.11
N GLN A 78 -20.10 -7.67 6.98
CA GLN A 78 -20.69 -6.38 6.64
C GLN A 78 -19.77 -5.47 5.82
N MET A 79 -18.50 -5.83 5.68
CA MET A 79 -17.49 -5.07 4.96
C MET A 79 -17.89 -4.82 3.50
N GLY A 80 -17.52 -3.67 2.95
CA GLY A 80 -17.67 -3.34 1.53
C GLY A 80 -17.99 -1.88 1.25
N TYR A 81 -17.83 -1.48 -0.02
CA TYR A 81 -18.20 -0.16 -0.52
C TYR A 81 -19.73 -0.03 -0.55
N GLU A 82 -20.26 1.12 -0.12
CA GLU A 82 -21.71 1.33 0.11
C GLU A 82 -22.34 0.40 1.17
N ARG A 83 -21.50 -0.30 1.95
CA ARG A 83 -21.89 -1.11 3.11
C ARG A 83 -21.30 -0.50 4.38
N ALA A 84 -20.66 -1.30 5.23
CA ALA A 84 -20.04 -0.82 6.47
C ALA A 84 -18.66 -0.18 6.27
N GLY A 85 -18.20 -0.03 5.02
CA GLY A 85 -16.83 0.35 4.70
C GLY A 85 -15.84 -0.79 4.89
N PHE A 86 -14.57 -0.52 4.61
CA PHE A 86 -13.48 -1.50 4.64
C PHE A 86 -12.65 -1.47 5.92
N TYR A 87 -12.87 -0.50 6.81
CA TYR A 87 -12.08 -0.32 8.03
C TYR A 87 -10.63 0.11 7.78
N GLY A 88 -10.29 0.46 6.53
CA GLY A 88 -8.98 0.89 6.10
C GLY A 88 -8.87 2.41 5.95
N TYR A 89 -8.41 2.86 4.78
CA TYR A 89 -8.26 4.28 4.46
C TYR A 89 -9.55 4.86 3.88
N ASP A 90 -10.48 5.19 4.77
CA ASP A 90 -11.80 5.76 4.47
C ASP A 90 -11.79 6.93 3.47
N ILE A 91 -10.77 7.79 3.52
CA ILE A 91 -10.56 8.93 2.60
C ILE A 91 -10.52 8.53 1.11
N ILE A 92 -10.11 7.30 0.80
CA ILE A 92 -10.05 6.76 -0.57
C ILE A 92 -11.04 5.62 -0.78
N GLU A 93 -11.16 4.70 0.18
CA GLU A 93 -11.92 3.46 0.03
C GLU A 93 -13.43 3.72 0.04
N ASN A 94 -13.90 4.73 0.78
CA ASN A 94 -15.30 5.10 0.87
C ASN A 94 -15.62 6.42 0.15
N LEU A 95 -14.68 6.93 -0.66
CA LEU A 95 -14.86 8.19 -1.37
C LEU A 95 -16.04 8.10 -2.35
N GLY A 96 -17.03 8.98 -2.17
CA GLY A 96 -18.24 9.00 -3.00
C GLY A 96 -19.30 7.95 -2.61
N SER A 97 -19.07 7.18 -1.53
CA SER A 97 -20.06 6.24 -1.02
C SER A 97 -21.29 6.95 -0.49
N ARG A 98 -22.47 6.41 -0.79
CA ARG A 98 -23.76 6.92 -0.29
C ARG A 98 -23.94 6.74 1.22
N GLN A 99 -23.24 5.78 1.82
CA GLN A 99 -23.27 5.56 3.27
C GLN A 99 -22.43 6.58 4.04
N GLY A 100 -21.66 7.41 3.33
CA GLY A 100 -20.79 8.42 3.90
C GLY A 100 -19.32 8.04 3.86
N PRO A 101 -18.43 8.95 4.28
CA PRO A 101 -16.99 8.81 4.11
C PRO A 101 -16.32 8.02 5.24
N GLN A 102 -17.06 7.39 6.15
CA GLN A 102 -16.50 6.72 7.33
C GLN A 102 -17.02 5.29 7.42
N SER A 103 -16.11 4.36 7.72
CA SER A 103 -16.48 2.98 8.00
C SER A 103 -17.23 2.86 9.33
N ALA A 104 -18.17 1.93 9.40
CA ALA A 104 -18.97 1.70 10.60
C ALA A 104 -18.10 1.33 11.81
N GLU A 105 -18.42 1.90 12.97
CA GLU A 105 -17.82 1.59 14.27
C GLU A 105 -18.71 0.64 15.10
N ARG A 106 -19.76 0.10 14.49
CA ARG A 106 -20.68 -0.86 15.11
C ARG A 106 -21.14 -1.90 14.09
N ILE A 107 -21.69 -3.00 14.60
CA ILE A 107 -22.38 -3.98 13.77
C ILE A 107 -23.70 -3.39 13.26
N VAL A 108 -23.91 -3.47 11.96
CA VAL A 108 -25.13 -3.03 11.27
C VAL A 108 -25.98 -4.27 10.98
N PRO A 109 -27.12 -4.47 11.68
CA PRO A 109 -27.94 -5.69 11.55
C PRO A 109 -28.38 -5.99 10.12
N GLU A 110 -28.64 -4.95 9.32
CA GLU A 110 -29.12 -5.06 7.94
C GLU A 110 -28.07 -5.65 7.00
N LEU A 111 -26.78 -5.56 7.34
CA LEU A 111 -25.66 -6.04 6.52
C LEU A 111 -25.22 -7.47 6.85
N GLN A 112 -25.82 -8.10 7.86
CA GLN A 112 -25.39 -9.42 8.35
C GLN A 112 -25.93 -10.59 7.52
N ASN A 113 -27.03 -10.39 6.80
CA ASN A 113 -27.68 -11.45 6.03
C ASN A 113 -27.20 -11.43 4.58
N VAL A 114 -26.00 -11.98 4.35
CA VAL A 114 -25.44 -12.16 3.01
C VAL A 114 -25.68 -13.58 2.49
N LYS A 115 -25.80 -13.73 1.18
CA LYS A 115 -26.02 -15.02 0.50
C LYS A 115 -25.00 -15.22 -0.60
N VAL A 116 -24.64 -16.49 -0.80
CA VAL A 116 -23.86 -16.88 -1.97
C VAL A 116 -24.55 -16.37 -3.23
N GLY A 117 -23.78 -15.66 -4.05
CA GLY A 117 -24.24 -15.03 -5.27
C GLY A 117 -24.51 -13.53 -5.14
N ASP A 118 -24.56 -12.97 -3.93
CA ASP A 118 -24.74 -11.53 -3.73
C ASP A 118 -23.59 -10.74 -4.38
N GLU A 119 -23.96 -9.63 -5.02
CA GLU A 119 -23.00 -8.66 -5.52
C GLU A 119 -22.64 -7.67 -4.40
N ILE A 120 -21.35 -7.59 -4.10
CA ILE A 120 -20.78 -6.73 -3.08
C ILE A 120 -19.96 -5.64 -3.79
N PRO A 121 -20.42 -4.38 -3.78
CA PRO A 121 -19.63 -3.29 -4.33
C PRO A 121 -18.29 -3.18 -3.57
N ILE A 122 -17.21 -3.03 -4.31
CA ILE A 122 -15.86 -2.80 -3.75
C ILE A 122 -15.33 -1.39 -4.05
N SER A 123 -15.95 -0.69 -5.00
CA SER A 123 -15.71 0.72 -5.31
C SER A 123 -16.88 1.26 -6.15
N ALA A 124 -16.83 2.55 -6.52
CA ALA A 124 -17.80 3.15 -7.44
C ALA A 124 -17.82 2.51 -8.85
N VAL A 125 -16.80 1.74 -9.22
CA VAL A 125 -16.60 1.22 -10.59
C VAL A 125 -16.44 -0.30 -10.63
N GLY A 126 -16.55 -0.98 -9.50
CA GLY A 126 -16.32 -2.42 -9.42
C GLY A 126 -17.06 -3.07 -8.27
N SER A 127 -17.52 -4.29 -8.53
CA SER A 127 -18.16 -5.16 -7.56
C SER A 127 -17.55 -6.54 -7.66
N TRP A 128 -17.64 -7.27 -6.56
CA TRP A 128 -17.32 -8.69 -6.50
C TRP A 128 -18.55 -9.50 -6.14
N ARG A 129 -18.49 -10.80 -6.41
CA ARG A 129 -19.54 -11.73 -6.06
C ARG A 129 -19.14 -12.50 -4.81
N LEU A 130 -20.05 -12.65 -3.86
CA LEU A 130 -19.87 -13.58 -2.75
C LEU A 130 -19.95 -15.02 -3.29
N TYR A 131 -18.79 -15.66 -3.46
CA TYR A 131 -18.67 -16.96 -4.11
C TYR A 131 -19.00 -18.11 -3.16
N ALA A 132 -18.45 -18.08 -1.96
CA ALA A 132 -18.70 -19.07 -0.93
C ALA A 132 -18.62 -18.43 0.44
N ILE A 133 -19.37 -18.99 1.39
CA ILE A 133 -19.39 -18.53 2.77
C ILE A 133 -19.67 -19.73 3.69
N GLU A 134 -18.85 -19.87 4.72
CA GLU A 134 -19.05 -20.80 5.83
C GLU A 134 -18.97 -20.00 7.13
N LEU A 135 -20.08 -19.96 7.86
CA LEU A 135 -20.28 -19.14 9.05
C LEU A 135 -19.13 -19.34 10.05
N GLU A 136 -18.53 -18.24 10.51
CA GLU A 136 -17.42 -18.22 11.47
C GLU A 136 -16.11 -18.91 11.00
N HIS A 137 -16.04 -19.34 9.73
CA HIS A 137 -14.87 -20.02 9.16
C HIS A 137 -14.25 -19.21 8.02
N TYR A 138 -14.99 -18.94 6.95
CA TYR A 138 -14.45 -18.16 5.84
C TYR A 138 -15.55 -17.55 4.97
N PHE A 139 -15.20 -16.48 4.27
CA PHE A 139 -15.95 -16.02 3.11
C PHE A 139 -15.01 -15.71 1.96
N ILE A 140 -15.51 -15.91 0.74
CA ILE A 140 -14.74 -15.79 -0.50
C ILE A 140 -15.46 -14.81 -1.40
N TRP A 141 -14.79 -13.73 -1.77
CA TRP A 141 -15.19 -12.90 -2.88
C TRP A 141 -14.48 -13.36 -4.16
N SER A 142 -15.18 -13.29 -5.29
CA SER A 142 -14.61 -13.61 -6.61
C SER A 142 -14.96 -12.52 -7.61
N GLY A 143 -14.18 -12.43 -8.70
CA GLY A 143 -14.53 -11.58 -9.83
C GLY A 143 -15.93 -11.92 -10.36
N MET A 144 -16.59 -10.94 -11.00
CA MET A 144 -17.95 -11.14 -11.53
C MET A 144 -18.01 -12.24 -12.60
N THR A 145 -16.89 -12.53 -13.25
CA THR A 145 -16.70 -13.59 -14.24
C THR A 145 -16.26 -14.93 -13.64
N GLY A 146 -16.13 -15.02 -12.30
CA GLY A 146 -15.72 -16.23 -11.59
C GLY A 146 -14.22 -16.53 -11.64
N ASP A 147 -13.43 -15.54 -12.05
CA ASP A 147 -11.98 -15.54 -12.11
C ASP A 147 -11.39 -14.90 -10.84
N GLY A 148 -10.40 -15.60 -10.28
CA GLY A 148 -9.74 -15.17 -9.05
C GLY A 148 -10.61 -15.25 -7.80
N GLY A 149 -9.95 -15.16 -6.66
CA GLY A 149 -10.58 -15.27 -5.36
C GLY A 149 -9.86 -14.42 -4.32
N PHE A 150 -10.64 -13.72 -3.48
CA PHE A 150 -10.16 -13.09 -2.27
C PHE A 150 -10.86 -13.72 -1.07
N THR A 151 -10.13 -14.59 -0.39
CA THR A 151 -10.59 -15.35 0.76
C THR A 151 -10.20 -14.65 2.05
N TRP A 152 -11.15 -14.58 2.96
CA TRP A 152 -10.94 -14.20 4.36
C TRP A 152 -11.33 -15.37 5.23
N ALA A 153 -10.38 -15.92 5.98
CA ALA A 153 -10.55 -17.13 6.78
C ALA A 153 -10.15 -16.89 8.23
N LEU A 154 -10.89 -17.51 9.14
CA LEU A 154 -10.71 -17.48 10.58
C LEU A 154 -10.24 -18.87 11.03
N TYR A 155 -9.09 -18.92 11.67
CA TYR A 155 -8.55 -20.13 12.28
C TYR A 155 -8.43 -19.90 13.80
N PRO A 156 -9.30 -20.52 14.62
CA PRO A 156 -9.14 -20.47 16.08
C PRO A 156 -7.76 -20.99 16.48
N ILE A 157 -7.05 -20.24 17.31
CA ILE A 157 -5.77 -20.67 17.91
C ILE A 157 -6.06 -21.32 19.27
N ASP A 158 -6.91 -20.68 20.06
CA ASP A 158 -7.38 -21.13 21.37
C ASP A 158 -8.78 -20.53 21.67
N GLU A 159 -9.22 -20.55 22.94
CA GLU A 159 -10.54 -20.07 23.37
C GLU A 159 -10.75 -18.55 23.20
N HIS A 160 -9.67 -17.76 23.10
CA HIS A 160 -9.73 -16.30 23.07
C HIS A 160 -9.02 -15.70 21.87
N HIS A 161 -8.18 -16.44 21.15
CA HIS A 161 -7.43 -15.90 20.02
C HIS A 161 -7.82 -16.58 18.71
N THR A 162 -7.99 -15.75 17.67
CA THR A 162 -8.25 -16.20 16.32
C THR A 162 -7.22 -15.62 15.36
N ARG A 163 -6.76 -16.46 14.45
CA ARG A 163 -5.93 -16.07 13.32
C ARG A 163 -6.82 -15.69 12.14
N LEU A 164 -6.83 -14.42 11.77
CA LEU A 164 -7.47 -13.94 10.56
C LEU A 164 -6.46 -13.95 9.41
N VAL A 165 -6.71 -14.78 8.40
CA VAL A 165 -5.88 -14.93 7.20
C VAL A 165 -6.66 -14.44 5.99
N SER A 166 -6.01 -13.58 5.21
CA SER A 166 -6.51 -12.97 3.99
C SER A 166 -5.65 -13.48 2.84
N ARG A 167 -6.24 -14.12 1.83
CA ARG A 167 -5.54 -14.63 0.66
C ARG A 167 -6.22 -14.20 -0.63
N ILE A 168 -5.48 -13.48 -1.47
CA ILE A 168 -5.92 -13.08 -2.81
C ILE A 168 -5.15 -13.86 -3.87
N ARG A 169 -5.89 -14.39 -4.84
CA ARG A 169 -5.42 -15.04 -6.07
C ARG A 169 -6.05 -14.33 -7.24
N TRP A 170 -5.23 -13.62 -8.01
CA TRP A 170 -5.71 -12.78 -9.08
C TRP A 170 -4.83 -12.92 -10.32
N SER A 171 -5.48 -12.92 -11.48
CA SER A 171 -4.83 -12.88 -12.78
C SER A 171 -5.13 -11.54 -13.44
N HIS A 172 -4.09 -10.77 -13.74
CA HIS A 172 -4.26 -9.46 -14.37
C HIS A 172 -4.75 -9.61 -15.80
N HIS A 173 -5.84 -8.92 -16.12
CA HIS A 173 -6.44 -8.89 -17.45
C HIS A 173 -6.14 -7.51 -18.08
N TYR A 174 -4.94 -7.36 -18.66
CA TYR A 174 -4.38 -6.10 -19.21
C TYR A 174 -5.16 -5.47 -20.39
N SER A 175 -6.45 -5.73 -20.57
CA SER A 175 -7.16 -5.55 -21.85
C SER A 175 -8.15 -4.37 -21.90
N PRO A 176 -8.87 -3.96 -20.83
CA PRO A 176 -9.57 -2.68 -20.84
C PRO A 176 -8.91 -1.62 -19.93
N PRO A 177 -8.84 -0.33 -20.35
CA PRO A 177 -8.23 0.75 -19.57
C PRO A 177 -8.83 0.95 -18.17
N SER A 178 -10.12 0.63 -17.98
CA SER A 178 -10.79 0.72 -16.68
C SER A 178 -10.31 -0.35 -15.69
N GLN A 179 -9.90 -1.54 -16.16
CA GLN A 179 -9.33 -2.60 -15.32
C GLN A 179 -7.84 -2.37 -15.08
N LEU A 180 -7.12 -1.70 -15.99
CA LEU A 180 -5.71 -1.38 -15.80
C LEU A 180 -5.45 -0.57 -14.53
N ALA A 181 -6.33 0.38 -14.21
CA ALA A 181 -6.20 1.16 -12.97
C ALA A 181 -6.36 0.28 -11.72
N LEU A 182 -7.31 -0.66 -11.75
CA LEU A 182 -7.54 -1.61 -10.67
C LEU A 182 -6.39 -2.63 -10.56
N ASP A 183 -5.84 -3.08 -11.69
CA ASP A 183 -4.70 -3.98 -11.76
C ASP A 183 -3.44 -3.33 -11.19
N VAL A 184 -3.15 -2.07 -11.55
CA VAL A 184 -2.03 -1.30 -10.98
C VAL A 184 -2.24 -1.06 -9.49
N PHE A 185 -3.47 -0.75 -9.06
CA PHE A 185 -3.80 -0.63 -7.64
C PHE A 185 -3.58 -1.96 -6.91
N THR A 186 -4.02 -3.07 -7.47
CA THR A 186 -3.86 -4.42 -6.90
C THR A 186 -2.38 -4.78 -6.77
N GLU A 187 -1.58 -4.48 -7.79
CA GLU A 187 -0.17 -4.84 -7.84
C GLU A 187 0.70 -4.05 -6.84
N PHE A 188 0.39 -2.77 -6.60
CA PHE A 188 1.27 -1.84 -5.87
C PHE A 188 0.70 -1.22 -4.59
N THR A 189 -0.61 -1.24 -4.36
CA THR A 189 -1.24 -0.58 -3.21
C THR A 189 -2.17 -1.48 -2.40
N ASP A 190 -2.59 -2.62 -2.93
CA ASP A 190 -3.39 -3.62 -2.22
C ASP A 190 -2.81 -3.98 -0.85
N HIS A 191 -1.48 -4.12 -0.73
CA HIS A 191 -0.86 -4.49 0.54
C HIS A 191 -1.06 -3.45 1.63
N LEU A 192 -1.17 -2.16 1.30
CA LEU A 192 -1.47 -1.10 2.25
C LEU A 192 -2.93 -1.19 2.71
N ALA A 193 -3.85 -1.35 1.75
CA ALA A 193 -5.28 -1.46 2.00
C ALA A 193 -5.57 -2.69 2.86
N VAL A 194 -5.20 -3.90 2.41
CA VAL A 194 -5.48 -5.16 3.11
C VAL A 194 -4.85 -5.20 4.49
N ARG A 195 -3.62 -4.70 4.64
CA ARG A 195 -3.00 -4.57 5.96
C ARG A 195 -3.84 -3.69 6.89
N LYS A 196 -4.31 -2.54 6.40
CA LYS A 196 -5.12 -1.63 7.20
C LYS A 196 -6.51 -2.20 7.48
N ILE A 197 -7.13 -2.92 6.53
CA ILE A 197 -8.38 -3.67 6.73
C ILE A 197 -8.21 -4.67 7.88
N LEU A 198 -7.16 -5.50 7.85
CA LEU A 198 -6.87 -6.48 8.90
C LEU A 198 -6.71 -5.81 10.28
N GLN A 199 -5.98 -4.70 10.33
CA GLN A 199 -5.82 -3.90 11.56
C GLN A 199 -7.13 -3.23 11.99
N GLY A 200 -7.95 -2.79 11.05
CA GLY A 200 -9.23 -2.13 11.29
C GLY A 200 -10.30 -3.08 11.84
N VAL A 201 -10.33 -4.33 11.36
CA VAL A 201 -11.13 -5.42 11.94
C VAL A 201 -10.66 -5.71 13.36
N LYS A 202 -9.34 -5.91 13.56
CA LYS A 202 -8.75 -6.13 14.89
C LYS A 202 -9.13 -5.02 15.86
N GLY A 203 -8.96 -3.76 15.48
CA GLY A 203 -9.27 -2.61 16.32
C GLY A 203 -10.75 -2.51 16.71
N ARG A 204 -11.67 -2.88 15.83
CA ARG A 204 -13.12 -2.89 16.13
C ARG A 204 -13.52 -3.99 17.09
N VAL A 205 -12.92 -5.16 16.93
CA VAL A 205 -13.18 -6.31 17.79
C VAL A 205 -12.57 -6.10 19.18
N GLU A 206 -11.35 -5.58 19.25
CA GLU A 206 -10.60 -5.39 20.51
C GLU A 206 -10.93 -4.06 21.20
N GLY A 207 -11.84 -3.24 20.65
CA GLY A 207 -12.22 -1.94 21.23
C GLY A 207 -11.17 -0.82 21.07
N HIS A 208 -10.22 -0.98 20.16
CA HIS A 208 -9.14 -0.03 19.84
C HIS A 208 -9.29 0.52 18.42
N ILE A 209 -10.36 1.27 18.17
CA ILE A 209 -10.59 1.92 16.86
C ILE A 209 -9.63 3.11 16.73
N GLU A 210 -8.78 3.07 15.70
CA GLU A 210 -7.90 4.20 15.39
C GLU A 210 -8.71 5.43 14.94
N SER A 211 -8.31 6.60 15.40
CA SER A 211 -8.94 7.86 14.98
C SER A 211 -8.77 8.11 13.47
N THR A 212 -9.79 8.69 12.84
CA THR A 212 -9.73 9.08 11.42
C THR A 212 -8.54 10.00 11.13
N THR A 213 -8.17 10.89 12.06
CA THR A 213 -7.00 11.76 11.92
C THR A 213 -5.70 10.96 11.78
N GLN A 214 -5.51 9.93 12.60
CA GLN A 214 -4.32 9.09 12.56
C GLN A 214 -4.22 8.33 11.23
N THR A 215 -5.30 7.69 10.80
CA THR A 215 -5.36 6.98 9.51
C THR A 215 -5.10 7.92 8.33
N ASN A 216 -5.66 9.14 8.36
CA ASN A 216 -5.44 10.13 7.31
C ASN A 216 -4.00 10.66 7.30
N MET A 217 -3.38 10.84 8.47
CA MET A 217 -1.96 11.23 8.56
C MET A 217 -1.04 10.14 8.03
N GLU A 218 -1.31 8.87 8.36
CA GLU A 218 -0.58 7.73 7.82
C GLU A 218 -0.66 7.71 6.28
N PHE A 219 -1.87 7.86 5.73
CA PHE A 219 -2.05 7.93 4.28
C PHE A 219 -1.31 9.14 3.65
N ALA A 220 -1.37 10.30 4.30
CA ALA A 220 -0.67 11.50 3.83
C ALA A 220 0.86 11.31 3.78
N ILE A 221 1.44 10.58 4.74
CA ILE A 221 2.86 10.19 4.75
C ILE A 221 3.17 9.25 3.57
N TYR A 222 2.31 8.29 3.24
CA TYR A 222 2.53 7.45 2.04
C TYR A 222 2.58 8.29 0.75
N VAL A 223 1.63 9.23 0.60
CA VAL A 223 1.57 10.12 -0.56
C VAL A 223 2.79 11.05 -0.60
N ALA A 224 3.14 11.67 0.52
CA ALA A 224 4.28 12.58 0.61
C ALA A 224 5.60 11.87 0.27
N ALA A 225 5.84 10.67 0.79
CA ALA A 225 7.04 9.89 0.49
C ALA A 225 7.20 9.59 -1.02
N ALA A 226 6.10 9.21 -1.69
CA ALA A 226 6.10 8.97 -3.14
C ALA A 226 6.38 10.27 -3.92
N LEU A 227 5.74 11.38 -3.54
CA LEU A 227 5.98 12.69 -4.16
C LEU A 227 7.40 13.19 -3.95
N ILE A 228 7.98 13.01 -2.76
CA ILE A 228 9.36 13.40 -2.44
C ILE A 228 10.34 12.65 -3.36
N PHE A 229 10.15 11.34 -3.54
CA PHE A 229 11.00 10.56 -4.44
C PHE A 229 10.83 10.98 -5.90
N PHE A 230 9.60 11.22 -6.36
CA PHE A 230 9.35 11.76 -7.69
C PHE A 230 10.04 13.10 -7.91
N VAL A 231 9.91 14.04 -6.97
CA VAL A 231 10.59 15.35 -7.02
C VAL A 231 12.11 15.17 -7.04
N ALA A 232 12.67 14.23 -6.28
CA ALA A 232 14.11 13.95 -6.29
C ALA A 232 14.59 13.49 -7.69
N ILE A 233 13.82 12.63 -8.38
CA ILE A 233 14.13 12.21 -9.76
C ILE A 233 14.08 13.41 -10.71
N VAL A 234 13.03 14.23 -10.64
CA VAL A 234 12.91 15.45 -11.46
C VAL A 234 14.08 16.40 -11.22
N LEU A 235 14.48 16.61 -9.97
CA LEU A 235 15.63 17.45 -9.60
C LEU A 235 16.94 16.91 -10.20
N LEU A 236 17.13 15.58 -10.23
CA LEU A 236 18.30 14.95 -10.87
C LEU A 236 18.31 15.13 -12.39
N ILE A 237 17.15 15.19 -13.03
CA ILE A 237 17.01 15.44 -14.47
C ILE A 237 17.40 16.89 -14.77
N VAL A 238 16.81 17.86 -14.06
CA VAL A 238 16.90 19.29 -14.40
C VAL A 238 18.18 19.97 -13.88
N ARG A 239 18.79 19.46 -12.79
CA ARG A 239 20.01 20.05 -12.21
C ARG A 239 21.29 19.32 -12.65
N PRO A 240 22.48 19.94 -12.51
CA PRO A 240 23.74 19.24 -12.73
C PRO A 240 23.86 17.99 -11.85
N LEU A 241 24.28 16.87 -12.43
CA LEU A 241 24.46 15.62 -11.69
C LEU A 241 25.75 15.70 -10.86
N THR A 242 25.63 15.55 -9.55
CA THR A 242 26.75 15.39 -8.61
C THR A 242 26.51 14.15 -7.76
N TRP A 243 27.58 13.60 -7.17
CA TRP A 243 27.47 12.43 -6.30
C TRP A 243 26.54 12.66 -5.11
N GLY A 244 26.65 13.81 -4.43
CA GLY A 244 25.77 14.15 -3.31
C GLY A 244 24.29 14.24 -3.68
N ARG A 245 23.97 14.77 -4.88
CA ARG A 245 22.58 14.81 -5.37
C ARG A 245 22.05 13.42 -5.69
N TRP A 246 22.88 12.56 -6.28
CA TRP A 246 22.52 11.18 -6.58
C TRP A 246 22.27 10.38 -5.29
N LEU A 247 23.12 10.53 -4.28
CA LEU A 247 22.91 9.93 -2.96
C LEU A 247 21.64 10.44 -2.27
N ALA A 248 21.33 11.73 -2.38
CA ALA A 248 20.08 12.28 -1.84
C ALA A 248 18.84 11.70 -2.55
N GLY A 249 18.91 11.48 -3.86
CA GLY A 249 17.88 10.77 -4.61
C GLY A 249 17.73 9.30 -4.20
N LEU A 250 18.85 8.62 -3.92
CA LEU A 250 18.84 7.25 -3.40
C LEU A 250 18.24 7.17 -2.00
N ALA A 251 18.58 8.11 -1.12
CA ALA A 251 17.98 8.21 0.21
C ALA A 251 16.46 8.43 0.14
N ALA A 252 16.00 9.28 -0.79
CA ALA A 252 14.57 9.49 -1.03
C ALA A 252 13.87 8.19 -1.50
N GLY A 253 14.49 7.44 -2.41
CA GLY A 253 13.96 6.14 -2.87
C GLY A 253 13.92 5.08 -1.75
N ALA A 254 14.98 5.02 -0.93
CA ALA A 254 15.03 4.11 0.21
C ALA A 254 13.97 4.44 1.27
N VAL A 255 13.79 5.72 1.61
CA VAL A 255 12.76 6.16 2.56
C VAL A 255 11.35 5.92 2.00
N TRP A 256 11.13 6.14 0.70
CA TRP A 256 9.86 5.77 0.07
C TRP A 256 9.55 4.27 0.24
N LEU A 257 10.53 3.39 -0.03
CA LEU A 257 10.35 1.95 0.18
C LEU A 257 10.12 1.60 1.67
N ILE A 258 10.86 2.21 2.59
CA ILE A 258 10.67 1.97 4.04
C ILE A 258 9.27 2.38 4.47
N ILE A 259 8.83 3.57 4.08
CA ILE A 259 7.51 4.08 4.46
C ILE A 259 6.40 3.20 3.90
N TRP A 260 6.49 2.78 2.63
CA TRP A 260 5.42 1.98 1.98
C TRP A 260 5.40 0.50 2.40
N TYR A 261 6.54 -0.06 2.79
CA TYR A 261 6.66 -1.51 2.96
C TYR A 261 7.16 -1.94 4.34
N ALA A 262 7.64 -1.05 5.20
CA ALA A 262 7.96 -1.41 6.59
C ALA A 262 6.80 -1.02 7.53
N PRO A 263 6.64 -1.72 8.67
CA PRO A 263 5.64 -1.38 9.67
C PRO A 263 6.11 -0.22 10.57
N VAL A 264 6.41 0.93 9.96
CA VAL A 264 6.86 2.12 10.69
C VAL A 264 5.69 2.88 11.28
N SER A 265 5.90 3.50 12.45
CA SER A 265 4.92 4.41 13.04
C SER A 265 4.88 5.75 12.29
N ILE A 266 3.78 6.48 12.43
CA ILE A 266 3.63 7.83 11.84
C ILE A 266 4.79 8.76 12.23
N TRP A 267 5.28 8.68 13.47
CA TRP A 267 6.37 9.52 13.96
C TRP A 267 7.70 9.21 13.29
N ILE A 268 8.00 7.91 13.09
CA ILE A 268 9.21 7.48 12.37
C ILE A 268 9.09 7.89 10.89
N GLY A 269 7.92 7.68 10.27
CA GLY A 269 7.64 8.12 8.90
C GLY A 269 7.89 9.61 8.71
N SER A 270 7.25 10.45 9.53
CA SER A 270 7.43 11.91 9.47
C SER A 270 8.87 12.35 9.69
N LEU A 271 9.60 11.70 10.61
CA LEU A 271 11.02 11.98 10.83
C LEU A 271 11.86 11.64 9.59
N LEU A 272 11.63 10.48 8.97
CA LEU A 272 12.36 10.05 7.77
C LEU A 272 12.11 11.02 6.60
N GLU A 273 10.86 11.43 6.38
CA GLU A 273 10.52 12.42 5.34
C GLU A 273 11.22 13.76 5.60
N PHE A 274 11.20 14.24 6.84
CA PHE A 274 11.88 15.46 7.22
C PHE A 274 13.39 15.38 6.93
N LEU A 275 14.04 14.28 7.31
CA LEU A 275 15.47 14.07 7.07
C LEU A 275 15.81 14.02 5.57
N VAL A 276 14.96 13.38 4.76
CA VAL A 276 15.14 13.35 3.30
C VAL A 276 14.95 14.72 2.68
N LEU A 277 13.91 15.46 3.07
CA LEU A 277 13.68 16.82 2.59
C LEU A 277 14.85 17.74 2.96
N TRP A 278 15.36 17.62 4.18
CA TRP A 278 16.55 18.34 4.62
C TRP A 278 17.78 17.94 3.79
N GLY A 279 18.02 16.65 3.58
CA GLY A 279 19.14 16.13 2.78
C GLY A 279 19.08 16.59 1.32
N LEU A 280 17.91 16.52 0.69
CA LEU A 280 17.66 17.07 -0.65
C LEU A 280 17.94 18.58 -0.65
N ARG A 281 17.41 19.33 0.32
CA ARG A 281 17.65 20.77 0.40
C ARG A 281 19.15 21.08 0.50
N GLN A 282 19.93 20.34 1.27
CA GLN A 282 21.37 20.54 1.38
C GLN A 282 22.11 20.18 0.08
N ALA A 283 21.79 19.04 -0.55
CA ALA A 283 22.42 18.60 -1.79
C ALA A 283 22.12 19.54 -2.99
N PHE A 284 20.99 20.25 -2.94
CA PHE A 284 20.54 21.17 -3.99
C PHE A 284 20.65 22.65 -3.62
N ARG A 285 21.14 22.99 -2.41
CA ARG A 285 21.51 24.36 -2.04
C ARG A 285 22.66 24.86 -2.92
N ALA A 286 22.59 26.14 -3.26
CA ALA A 286 23.31 26.76 -4.36
C ALA A 286 24.83 26.48 -4.33
N SER A 287 25.30 25.71 -5.31
CA SER A 287 26.62 25.83 -5.93
C SER A 287 26.70 27.19 -6.67
N GLY A 288 26.61 28.29 -5.90
CA GLY A 288 26.50 29.67 -6.39
C GLY A 288 27.52 30.65 -5.81
N ASN A 289 28.45 30.22 -4.95
CA ASN A 289 29.53 31.07 -4.42
C ASN A 289 30.91 30.64 -4.94
N SER A 290 31.04 30.51 -6.25
CA SER A 290 32.36 30.54 -6.90
C SER A 290 32.26 31.44 -8.12
N LEU A 291 32.37 32.75 -7.89
CA LEU A 291 32.86 33.80 -8.82
C LEU A 291 32.42 35.19 -8.28
N SER A 292 33.02 35.63 -7.17
CA SER A 292 33.10 37.05 -6.84
C SER A 292 34.45 37.37 -6.22
N SER A 293 35.43 37.53 -7.10
CA SER A 293 36.56 38.43 -6.89
C SER A 293 36.64 39.31 -8.14
N PRO A 294 35.97 40.48 -8.17
CA PRO A 294 36.24 41.49 -9.17
C PRO A 294 37.57 42.18 -8.80
N ASN A 295 38.69 41.70 -9.35
CA ASN A 295 39.86 42.56 -9.47
C ASN A 295 39.67 43.42 -10.72
N SER A 296 38.98 44.55 -10.52
CA SER A 296 39.01 45.68 -11.44
C SER A 296 39.68 46.87 -10.76
N GLN A 297 40.45 47.59 -11.57
CA GLN A 297 41.07 48.92 -11.39
C GLN A 297 42.57 48.84 -11.04
N SER A 298 43.46 48.92 -12.02
CA SER A 298 43.81 50.05 -12.92
C SER A 298 44.76 51.06 -12.26
N ALA A 299 45.94 51.14 -12.87
CA ALA A 299 46.90 52.23 -12.95
C ALA A 299 46.56 53.56 -12.23
N CYS A 300 47.53 54.04 -11.45
CA CYS A 300 47.96 55.45 -11.43
C CYS A 300 49.35 55.56 -10.78
N SER A 301 50.20 56.38 -11.43
CA SER A 301 51.56 56.87 -11.09
C SER A 301 52.71 55.87 -11.01
#